data_AF-A0A0M0GL03-F1
#
_entry.id   AF-A0A0M0GL03-F1
#
_cell.length_a   1.000
_cell.length_b   1.000
_cell.length_c   1.000
_cell.angle_alpha   90.00
_cell.angle_beta   90.00
_cell.angle_gamma   90.00
#
_symmetry.space_group_name_H-M   'P 1'
#
loop_
_entity.id
_entity.type
_entity.pdbx_description
1 polymer ?
#
loop_
_entity_poly.entity_id
_entity_poly.type
_entity_poly.pdbx_seq_one_letter_code
_entity_poly.pdbx_strand_id
1 'polypeptide(L)' 'MNNPEFKEIHSNNVKEKKIKKMKSIMKLVGKLARIFVGIARKNEPYCAKKVQPLPKLAA' A
#
# COMPACT_ATOMS: atom_id res chain seq x y z
N MET A 1 -10.98 12.25 5.05
CA MET A 1 -10.28 11.40 6.05
C MET A 1 -10.02 9.97 5.53
N ASN A 2 -9.52 9.80 4.30
CA ASN A 2 -9.06 8.51 3.77
C ASN A 2 -7.97 8.79 2.72
N ASN A 3 -6.83 8.10 2.77
CA ASN A 3 -5.75 8.32 1.81
C ASN A 3 -6.16 7.74 0.43
N PRO A 4 -6.23 8.57 -0.63
CA PRO A 4 -6.69 8.14 -1.95
C PRO A 4 -5.82 7.04 -2.57
N GLU A 5 -4.51 6.99 -2.28
CA GLU A 5 -3.60 5.97 -2.80
C GLU A 5 -3.98 4.57 -2.31
N PHE A 6 -4.28 4.42 -1.01
CA PHE A 6 -4.67 3.12 -0.46
C PHE A 6 -6.03 2.65 -0.98
N LYS A 7 -6.93 3.58 -1.31
CA LYS A 7 -8.24 3.27 -1.90
C LYS A 7 -8.11 2.79 -3.34
N GLU A 8 -7.23 3.40 -4.12
CA GLU A 8 -6.93 2.96 -5.48
C GLU A 8 -6.27 1.58 -5.48
N ILE A 9 -5.28 1.36 -4.60
CA ILE A 9 -4.60 0.07 -4.46
C ILE A 9 -5.60 -1.02 -4.01
N HIS A 10 -6.50 -0.71 -3.07
CA HIS A 10 -7.55 -1.66 -2.67
C HIS A 10 -8.46 -2.02 -3.84
N SER A 11 -8.91 -1.03 -4.60
CA SER A 11 -9.78 -1.21 -5.76
C SER A 11 -9.11 -2.10 -6.82
N ASN A 12 -7.85 -1.85 -7.13
CA ASN A 12 -7.04 -2.66 -8.05
C ASN A 12 -6.86 -4.11 -7.56
N ASN A 13 -6.56 -4.29 -6.26
CA ASN A 13 -6.39 -5.63 -5.68
C ASN A 13 -7.67 -6.47 -5.76
N VAL A 14 -8.83 -5.85 -5.59
CA VAL A 14 -10.13 -6.54 -5.63
C VAL A 14 -10.60 -6.76 -7.07
N LYS A 15 -10.47 -5.76 -7.95
CA LYS A 15 -10.97 -5.81 -9.32
C LYS A 15 -10.04 -6.57 -10.27
N GLU A 16 -8.78 -6.13 -10.37
CA GLU A 16 -7.82 -6.70 -11.33
C GLU A 16 -7.19 -7.98 -10.80
N LYS A 17 -6.72 -7.96 -9.54
CA LYS A 17 -6.04 -9.12 -8.93
C LYS A 17 -6.98 -10.15 -8.31
N LYS A 18 -8.30 -9.89 -8.32
CA LYS A 18 -9.36 -10.77 -7.77
C LYS A 18 -9.08 -11.24 -6.34
N ILE A 19 -8.44 -10.41 -5.51
CA ILE A 19 -8.17 -10.71 -4.10
C ILE A 19 -9.42 -10.42 -3.27
N LYS A 20 -9.76 -11.30 -2.32
CA LYS A 20 -10.85 -11.06 -1.34
C LYS A 20 -10.63 -9.74 -0.59
N LYS A 21 -11.70 -8.95 -0.41
CA LYS A 21 -11.67 -7.62 0.23
C LYS A 21 -10.87 -7.62 1.54
N MET A 22 -11.18 -8.53 2.45
CA MET A 22 -10.50 -8.62 3.75
C MET A 22 -9.00 -8.89 3.64
N LYS A 23 -8.58 -9.75 2.71
CA LYS A 23 -7.17 -10.05 2.45
C LYS A 23 -6.43 -8.84 1.86
N SER A 24 -7.10 -8.06 1.01
CA SER A 24 -6.55 -6.81 0.48
C SER A 24 -6.35 -5.77 1.60
N ILE A 25 -7.34 -5.58 2.48
CA ILE A 25 -7.22 -4.67 3.63
C ILE A 25 -6.05 -5.09 4.55
N MET A 26 -5.97 -6.37 4.91
CA MET A 26 -4.87 -6.89 5.74
C MET A 26 -3.48 -6.67 5.10
N LYS A 27 -3.38 -6.85 3.77
CA LYS A 27 -2.14 -6.54 3.04
C LYS A 27 -1.78 -5.05 3.09
N LEU A 28 -2.77 -4.17 2.98
CA LEU A 28 -2.55 -2.72 3.05
C LEU A 28 -2.14 -2.26 4.45
N VAL A 29 -2.77 -2.80 5.50
CA VAL A 29 -2.39 -2.53 6.90
C VAL A 29 -0.95 -2.97 7.16
N GLY A 30 -0.56 -4.18 6.72
CA GLY A 30 0.82 -4.64 6.84
C GLY A 30 1.82 -3.77 6.06
N LYS A 31 1.42 -3.23 4.91
CA LYS A 31 2.23 -2.28 4.12
C LYS A 31 2.44 -0.97 4.89
N LEU A 32 1.38 -0.44 5.49
CA LEU A 32 1.42 0.77 6.31
C LEU A 32 2.33 0.59 7.54
N ALA A 33 2.19 -0.53 8.25
CA ALA A 33 3.04 -0.84 9.41
C ALA A 33 4.53 -0.86 9.04
N ARG A 34 4.90 -1.45 7.90
CA ARG A 34 6.30 -1.46 7.42
C ARG A 34 6.82 -0.05 7.12
N ILE A 35 5.97 0.83 6.57
CA ILE A 35 6.34 2.23 6.33
C ILE A 35 6.61 2.95 7.65
N PHE A 36 5.73 2.80 8.65
CA PHE A 36 5.93 3.40 9.96
C PHE A 36 7.20 2.89 10.66
N VAL A 37 7.44 1.58 10.64
CA VAL A 37 8.68 1.00 11.18
C VAL A 37 9.91 1.56 10.45
N GLY A 38 9.85 1.72 9.12
CA GLY A 38 10.94 2.31 8.33
C GLY A 38 11.24 3.76 8.71
N ILE A 39 10.19 4.57 8.85
CA ILE A 39 10.27 5.97 9.31
C ILE A 39 10.91 6.04 10.69
N ALA A 40 10.39 5.26 11.65
CA ALA A 40 10.89 5.27 13.03
C ALA A 40 12.35 4.82 13.12
N ARG A 41 12.74 3.78 12.35
CA ARG A 41 14.12 3.25 12.38
C ARG A 41 15.15 4.17 11.74
N LYS A 42 14.76 4.94 10.72
CA LYS A 42 15.67 5.81 9.98
C LYS A 42 15.59 7.28 10.41
N ASN A 43 14.62 7.62 11.26
CA ASN A 43 14.26 8.98 11.62
C ASN A 43 14.09 9.90 10.38
N GLU A 44 13.57 9.32 9.30
CA GLU A 44 13.33 10.03 8.04
C GLU A 44 11.85 10.40 7.94
N PRO A 45 11.51 11.59 7.40
CA PRO A 45 10.12 11.94 7.15
C PRO A 45 9.47 10.97 6.15
N TYR A 46 8.14 10.89 6.20
CA TYR A 46 7.38 10.11 5.23
C TYR A 46 7.72 10.57 3.80
N CYS A 47 8.12 9.61 2.97
CA CYS A 47 8.47 9.86 1.57
C CYS A 47 7.55 9.05 0.66
N ALA A 48 6.62 9.72 0.00
CA ALA A 48 5.65 9.10 -0.92
C ALA A 48 6.34 8.30 -2.04
N LYS A 49 7.53 8.73 -2.49
CA LYS A 49 8.35 7.99 -3.48
C LYS A 49 8.76 6.59 -3.01
N LYS A 50 8.91 6.38 -1.69
CA LYS A 50 9.21 5.07 -1.10
C LYS A 50 7.96 4.19 -0.98
N VAL A 51 6.78 4.78 -1.05
CA VAL A 51 5.51 4.06 -1.22
C VAL A 51 5.35 3.78 -2.70
N GLN A 52 6.08 2.78 -3.20
CA GLN A 52 5.99 2.41 -4.61
C GLN A 52 4.51 2.09 -4.96
N PRO A 53 3.93 2.80 -5.95
CA PRO A 53 2.76 2.30 -6.66
C PRO A 53 3.11 0.90 -7.17
N LEU A 54 2.12 0.00 -7.21
CA LEU A 54 2.36 -1.38 -7.65
C LEU A 54 3.24 -1.38 -8.92
N PRO A 55 4.28 -2.23 -9.00
CA PRO A 55 4.95 -2.43 -10.27
C PRO A 55 3.88 -2.83 -11.28
N LYS A 56 3.74 -2.05 -12.36
CA LYS A 56 3.01 -2.49 -13.55
C LYS A 56 3.72 -3.78 -13.96
N LEU A 57 3.08 -4.91 -13.71
CA LEU A 57 3.57 -6.19 -14.19
C LEU A 57 3.57 -6.02 -15.71
N ALA A 58 4.77 -5.96 -16.30
CA ALA A 58 4.92 -5.87 -17.75
C ALA A 58 4.16 -7.06 -18.36
N ALA A 59 3.28 -6.74 -19.32
CA ALA A 59 2.49 -7.70 -20.07
C ALA A 59 3.37 -8.58 -20.96
#